data_AF-A0A967JT81-F1
#
_entry.id   AF-A0A967JT81-F1
#
_cell.length_a   1.000
_cell.length_b   1.000
_cell.length_c   1.000
_cell.angle_alpha   90.00
_cell.angle_beta   90.00
_cell.angle_gamma   90.00
#
_symmetry.space_group_name_H-M   'P 1'
#
loop_
_entity.id
_entity.type
_entity.pdbx_description
1 polymer ?
#
loop_
_entity_poly.entity_id
_entity_poly.type
_entity_poly.pdbx_seq_one_letter_code
_entity_poly.pdbx_strand_id
1 'polypeptide(L)' 'ELELENVRVVRSRLEDFHPAERFSTIISRALSNLADFVAGAGHLLEPGGCLLAMKGRDPAPELTAAGDLGERARVVPVSV' A
#
# COMPACT_ATOMS: atom_id res chain seq x y z
N GLU A 1 26.91 -5.26 0.87
CA GLU A 1 25.92 -4.31 1.41
C GLU A 1 25.56 -3.31 0.31
N LEU A 2 24.36 -2.73 0.27
CA LEU A 2 23.89 -1.96 -0.89
C LEU A 2 24.18 -0.44 -0.81
N GLU A 3 24.76 0.06 0.29
CA GLU A 3 25.19 1.46 0.48
C GLU A 3 24.13 2.51 0.07
N LEU A 4 22.86 2.30 0.46
CA LEU A 4 21.75 3.16 0.05
C LEU A 4 21.57 4.34 1.03
N GLU A 5 21.84 5.55 0.55
CA GLU A 5 21.68 6.80 1.32
C GLU A 5 20.22 7.29 1.38
N ASN A 6 19.38 6.84 0.44
CA ASN A 6 17.99 7.28 0.27
C ASN A 6 16.97 6.33 0.91
N VAL A 7 17.39 5.46 1.82
CA VAL A 7 16.54 4.48 2.49
C VAL A 7 16.65 4.63 4.00
N ARG A 8 15.50 4.69 4.67
CA ARG A 8 15.41 4.65 6.12
C ARG A 8 14.60 3.44 6.56
N VAL A 9 15.20 2.58 7.38
CA VAL A 9 14.51 1.44 7.98
C VAL A 9 13.86 1.88 9.28
N VAL A 10 12.56 1.60 9.43
CA VAL A 10 11.82 1.84 10.67
C VAL A 10 11.13 0.54 11.09
N ARG A 11 11.34 0.10 12.33
CA ARG A 11 10.65 -1.05 12.92
C ARG A 11 9.53 -0.55 13.82
N SER A 12 8.32 -0.47 13.28
CA SER A 12 7.12 -0.06 14.01
C SER A 12 5.91 -0.86 13.54
N ARG A 13 4.87 -0.87 14.36
CA ARG A 13 3.51 -1.16 13.88
C ARG A 13 3.05 -0.02 12.99
N LEU A 14 2.20 -0.33 12.02
CA LEU A 14 1.76 0.64 11.01
C LEU A 14 0.85 1.70 11.67
N GLU A 15 -0.03 1.25 12.56
CA GLU A 15 -0.96 2.07 13.34
C GLU A 15 -0.25 3.06 14.28
N ASP A 16 0.95 2.71 14.76
CA ASP A 16 1.74 3.55 15.67
C ASP A 16 2.69 4.49 14.92
N PHE A 17 2.85 4.31 13.61
CA PHE A 17 3.78 5.09 12.82
C PHE A 17 3.17 6.44 12.42
N HIS A 18 3.77 7.53 12.91
CA HIS A 18 3.33 8.91 12.69
C HIS A 18 4.51 9.77 12.24
N PRO A 19 4.91 9.72 10.95
CA PRO A 19 5.98 10.55 10.43
C PRO A 19 5.55 12.02 10.38
N ALA A 20 6.53 12.93 10.42
CA ALA A 20 6.28 14.37 10.29
C ALA A 20 5.75 14.73 8.90
N GLU A 21 6.24 14.03 7.87
CA GLU A 21 5.82 14.18 6.49
C GLU A 21 5.08 12.92 6.03
N ARG A 22 3.99 13.12 5.29
CA ARG A 22 3.23 12.02 4.66
C ARG A 22 3.89 11.62 3.35
N PHE A 23 3.49 10.47 2.82
CA PHE A 23 4.05 9.91 1.60
C PHE A 23 3.14 10.16 0.40
N SER A 24 3.76 10.45 -0.75
CA SER A 24 3.11 10.51 -2.06
C SER A 24 2.74 9.12 -2.60
N THR A 25 3.47 8.09 -2.16
CA THR A 25 3.22 6.70 -2.57
C THR A 25 3.58 5.75 -1.43
N ILE A 26 2.68 4.81 -1.15
CA ILE A 26 2.94 3.72 -0.20
C ILE A 26 2.75 2.41 -0.95
N ILE A 27 3.79 1.60 -0.98
CA ILE A 27 3.78 0.29 -1.62
C ILE A 27 3.89 -0.80 -0.58
N SER A 28 3.15 -1.89 -0.76
CA SER A 28 3.33 -3.08 0.05
C SER A 28 3.13 -4.36 -0.75
N ARG A 29 3.87 -5.39 -0.32
CA ARG A 29 3.81 -6.77 -0.81
C ARG A 29 3.61 -7.64 0.43
N ALA A 30 2.78 -8.67 0.33
CA ALA A 30 2.32 -9.50 1.46
C ALA A 30 1.38 -8.75 2.43
N LEU A 31 0.24 -8.31 1.90
CA LEU A 31 -0.87 -7.74 2.68
C LEU A 31 -1.85 -8.85 3.07
N SER A 32 -2.54 -8.69 4.21
CA SER A 32 -3.67 -9.54 4.58
C SER A 32 -4.82 -9.42 3.58
N ASN A 33 -5.37 -8.21 3.40
CA ASN A 33 -6.37 -7.87 2.39
C ASN A 33 -6.27 -6.37 2.03
N LEU A 34 -6.98 -5.95 0.98
CA LEU A 34 -6.96 -4.56 0.51
C LEU A 34 -7.61 -3.57 1.49
N ALA A 35 -8.70 -3.95 2.14
CA ALA A 35 -9.43 -3.06 3.05
C ALA A 35 -8.57 -2.66 4.25
N ASP A 36 -7.90 -3.65 4.88
CA ASP A 36 -6.98 -3.43 6.01
C ASP A 36 -5.78 -2.57 5.60
N PHE A 37 -5.25 -2.78 4.39
CA PHE A 37 -4.15 -1.97 3.89
C PHE A 37 -4.56 -0.51 3.71
N VAL A 38 -5.72 -0.25 3.10
CA VAL A 38 -6.22 1.12 2.93
C VAL A 38 -6.52 1.78 4.27
N ALA A 39 -7.18 1.05 5.19
CA ALA A 39 -7.52 1.57 6.51
C ALA A 39 -6.27 1.87 7.36
N GLY A 40 -5.27 0.98 7.31
CA GLY A 40 -4.05 1.09 8.11
C GLY A 40 -3.00 2.04 7.53
N ALA A 41 -2.92 2.23 6.21
CA ALA A 41 -1.92 3.09 5.59
C ALA A 41 -2.47 4.45 5.16
N GLY A 42 -3.78 4.63 5.10
CA GLY A 42 -4.41 5.84 4.58
C GLY A 42 -4.02 7.12 5.32
N HIS A 43 -3.77 7.07 6.64
CA HIS A 43 -3.35 8.23 7.43
C HIS A 43 -1.94 8.74 7.08
N LEU A 44 -1.12 7.87 6.48
CA LEU A 44 0.25 8.17 6.06
C LEU A 44 0.30 8.78 4.66
N LEU A 45 -0.82 8.81 3.93
CA LEU A 45 -0.86 9.29 2.55
C LEU A 45 -1.15 10.79 2.51
N GLU A 46 -0.40 11.50 1.67
CA GLU A 46 -0.69 12.91 1.39
C GLU A 46 -1.90 13.06 0.45
N PRO A 47 -2.54 14.24 0.39
CA PRO A 47 -3.58 14.50 -0.60
C PRO A 47 -3.08 14.28 -2.02
N GLY A 48 -3.78 13.44 -2.78
CA GLY A 48 -3.40 13.08 -4.16
C GLY A 48 -2.35 11.96 -4.27
N GLY A 49 -1.85 11.42 -3.15
CA GLY A 49 -0.97 10.26 -3.16
C GLY A 49 -1.70 8.97 -3.58
N CYS A 50 -0.93 7.88 -3.75
CA CYS A 50 -1.49 6.56 -4.09
C CYS A 50 -0.98 5.41 -3.23
N LEU A 51 -1.85 4.39 -3.07
CA LEU A 51 -1.51 3.11 -2.46
C LEU A 51 -1.28 2.07 -3.56
N LEU A 52 -0.14 1.38 -3.49
CA LEU A 52 0.24 0.33 -4.42
C LEU A 52 0.23 -1.03 -3.70
N ALA A 53 -0.77 -1.84 -4.02
CA ALA A 53 -0.93 -3.19 -3.49
C ALA A 53 -0.41 -4.22 -4.49
N MET A 54 0.66 -4.94 -4.13
CA MET A 54 1.15 -6.05 -4.95
C MET A 54 0.37 -7.33 -4.62
N LYS A 55 -0.47 -7.78 -5.56
CA LYS A 55 -1.31 -8.98 -5.44
C LYS A 55 -0.87 -10.12 -6.33
N GLY A 56 -1.40 -11.31 -6.03
CA GLY A 56 -1.24 -12.50 -6.86
C GLY A 56 -1.93 -12.37 -8.22
N ARG A 57 -1.89 -13.45 -9.01
CA ARG A 57 -2.34 -13.45 -10.41
C ARG A 57 -3.80 -13.00 -10.61
N ASP A 58 -4.69 -13.38 -9.69
CA ASP A 58 -6.10 -13.00 -9.74
C ASP A 58 -6.49 -12.18 -8.50
N PRO A 59 -6.55 -10.84 -8.61
CA PRO A 59 -7.00 -9.97 -7.52
C PRO A 59 -8.53 -9.80 -7.47
N ALA A 60 -9.31 -10.36 -8.39
CA ALA A 60 -10.75 -10.08 -8.50
C ALA A 60 -11.56 -10.42 -7.24
N PRO A 61 -11.32 -11.53 -6.53
CA PRO A 61 -12.04 -11.83 -5.29
C PRO A 61 -11.80 -10.78 -4.20
N GLU A 62 -10.57 -10.30 -4.06
CA GLU A 62 -10.22 -9.28 -3.07
C GLU A 62 -10.76 -7.88 -3.42
N LEU A 63 -10.76 -7.53 -4.71
CA LEU A 63 -11.38 -6.30 -5.19
C LEU A 63 -12.89 -6.33 -4.91
N THR A 64 -13.56 -7.44 -5.19
CA THR A 64 -14.98 -7.62 -4.88
C THR A 64 -15.24 -7.48 -3.38
N ALA A 65 -14.43 -8.12 -2.53
CA ALA A 65 -14.56 -8.03 -1.08
C ALA A 65 -14.30 -6.61 -0.53
N ALA A 66 -13.54 -5.78 -1.26
CA ALA A 66 -13.23 -4.41 -0.88
C ALA A 66 -14.35 -3.40 -1.24
N GLY A 67 -15.41 -3.82 -1.94
CA GLY A 67 -16.54 -2.95 -2.31
C GLY A 67 -16.11 -1.71 -3.10
N ASP A 68 -16.57 -0.53 -2.70
CA ASP A 68 -16.23 0.77 -3.33
C ASP A 68 -14.73 1.01 -3.49
N LEU A 69 -13.89 0.44 -2.62
CA LEU A 69 -12.43 0.53 -2.76
C LEU A 69 -11.93 -0.30 -3.93
N GLY A 70 -12.48 -1.50 -4.11
CA GLY A 70 -12.14 -2.36 -5.24
C GLY A 70 -12.58 -1.78 -6.57
N GLU A 71 -13.73 -1.11 -6.61
CA GLU A 71 -14.23 -0.42 -7.82
C GLU A 71 -13.35 0.75 -8.25
N ARG A 72 -12.74 1.45 -7.27
CA ARG A 72 -11.81 2.56 -7.53
C ARG A 72 -10.38 2.10 -7.80
N ALA A 73 -10.08 0.83 -7.54
CA ALA A 73 -8.74 0.30 -7.73
C ALA A 73 -8.47 0.05 -9.21
N ARG A 74 -7.25 0.40 -9.65
CA ARG A 74 -6.76 0.09 -10.99
C ARG A 74 -5.83 -1.12 -10.92
N VAL A 75 -6.18 -2.19 -11.63
CA VAL A 75 -5.30 -3.36 -11.79
C VAL A 75 -4.32 -3.11 -12.93
N VAL A 76 -3.03 -3.24 -12.64
CA VAL A 76 -1.94 -3.16 -13.62
C VAL A 76 -1.24 -4.51 -13.68
N PRO A 77 -1.47 -5.33 -14.72
CA PRO A 77 -0.76 -6.59 -14.89
C PRO A 77 0.74 -6.35 -15.11
N VAL A 78 1.58 -7.17 -14.47
CA VAL A 78 3.03 -7.13 -14.64
C VAL A 78 3.48 -8.45 -15.26
N SER A 79 4.19 -8.37 -16.38
CA SER A 79 4.84 -9.50 -17.04
C SER A 79 6.34 -9.47 -16.73
N VAL A 80 6.96 -10.64 -16.59
CA VAL A 80 8.40 -10.81 -16.37
C VAL A 80 8.99 -11.53 -17.57
#